data_AF-A0A537YC40-F1
#
_entry.id   AF-A0A537YC40-F1
#
_cell.length_a   1.000
_cell.length_b   1.000
_cell.length_c   1.000
_cell.angle_alpha   90.00
_cell.angle_beta   90.00
_cell.angle_gamma   90.00
#
_symmetry.space_group_name_H-M   'P 1'
#
loop_
_entity.id
_entity.type
_entity.pdbx_description
1 polymer ?
#
loop_
_entity_poly.entity_id
_entity_poly.type
_entity_poly.pdbx_seq_one_letter_code
_entity_poly.pdbx_strand_id
1 'polypeptide(L)'
;RSSCESRGPSIFGQIASSGRQWRSYEESMPSNCDLRSAGEYAVKHNPAPYYTAIRSQCRSWDEPFGTTSSGRFLSDLAAGHLPAFSFVTPNLCHDTHDCSVATGDAWLKAVVSRIVAGTTYRAGRTAVVIVWDEGFGSTNQVPAIIVAP
;
A
#
# COMPACT_ATOMS: atom_id res chain seq x y z
N ARG A 1 -19.72 18.97 1.17
CA ARG A 1 -19.19 17.59 1.09
C ARG A 1 -18.60 17.28 2.46
N SER A 2 -19.22 16.38 3.22
CA SER A 2 -18.65 15.85 4.46
C SER A 2 -17.29 15.22 4.14
N SER A 3 -16.25 15.53 4.92
CA SER A 3 -14.93 14.95 4.71
C SER A 3 -14.98 13.43 4.94
N CYS A 4 -14.30 12.65 4.12
CA CYS A 4 -14.11 11.21 4.33
C CYS A 4 -13.12 10.92 5.48
N GLU A 5 -12.83 11.91 6.32
CA GLU A 5 -11.92 11.77 7.46
C GLU A 5 -12.62 11.03 8.60
N SER A 6 -11.91 10.08 9.20
CA SER A 6 -12.40 9.29 10.32
C SER A 6 -11.45 9.39 11.51
N ARG A 7 -12.04 9.49 12.71
CA ARG A 7 -11.35 9.27 14.00
C ARG A 7 -11.62 7.88 14.57
N GLY A 8 -12.36 7.05 13.85
CA GLY A 8 -12.70 5.70 14.29
C GLY A 8 -11.47 4.78 14.34
N PRO A 9 -11.58 3.62 15.02
CA PRO A 9 -10.54 2.61 15.02
C PRO A 9 -10.18 2.17 13.60
N SER A 10 -8.89 1.93 13.37
CA SER A 10 -8.35 1.43 12.11
C SER A 10 -7.29 0.37 12.39
N ILE A 11 -6.96 -0.45 11.39
CA ILE A 11 -5.85 -1.41 11.51
C ILE A 11 -4.52 -0.69 11.82
N PHE A 12 -4.31 0.49 11.23
CA PHE A 12 -3.15 1.33 11.51
C PHE A 12 -3.05 1.71 13.00
N GLY A 13 -4.16 2.18 13.58
CA GLY A 13 -4.22 2.53 14.99
C GLY A 13 -4.02 1.32 15.90
N GLN A 14 -4.58 0.16 15.55
CA GLN A 14 -4.44 -1.08 16.31
C GLN A 14 -3.00 -1.62 16.31
N ILE A 15 -2.34 -1.61 15.14
CA ILE A 15 -0.93 -2.00 15.01
C ILE A 15 -0.04 -1.08 15.85
N ALA A 16 -0.20 0.24 15.70
CA ALA A 16 0.56 1.23 16.48
C ALA A 16 0.37 1.05 18.00
N SER A 17 -0.87 0.85 18.44
CA SER A 17 -1.20 0.65 19.86
C SER A 17 -0.60 -0.63 20.44
N SER A 18 -0.28 -1.62 19.60
CA SER A 18 0.42 -2.85 20.00
C SER A 18 1.94 -2.71 20.09
N GLY A 19 2.49 -1.50 19.91
CA GLY A 19 3.94 -1.25 19.88
C GLY A 19 4.63 -1.70 18.59
N ARG A 20 3.86 -2.08 17.57
CA ARG A 20 4.36 -2.46 16.24
C ARG A 20 4.17 -1.33 15.25
N GLN A 21 4.98 -1.35 14.20
CA GLN A 21 4.87 -0.36 13.13
C GLN A 21 3.93 -0.87 12.03
N TRP A 22 3.19 0.05 11.43
CA TRP A 22 2.58 -0.09 10.12
C TRP A 22 3.30 0.86 9.16
N ARG A 23 3.24 0.59 7.85
CA ARG A 23 3.58 1.59 6.82
C ARG A 23 2.66 1.49 5.61
N SER A 24 2.42 2.62 4.98
CA SER A 24 1.83 2.77 3.66
C SER A 24 2.93 3.16 2.68
N TYR A 25 2.97 2.50 1.52
CA TYR A 25 3.93 2.74 0.45
C TYR A 25 3.15 3.08 -0.81
N GLU A 26 3.16 4.35 -1.19
CA GLU A 26 2.27 4.89 -2.20
C GLU A 26 3.07 5.30 -3.44
N GLU A 27 2.80 4.68 -4.59
CA GLU A 27 3.50 5.02 -5.83
C GLU A 27 3.14 6.43 -6.32
N SER A 28 4.15 7.13 -6.84
CA SER A 28 4.05 8.52 -7.27
C SER A 28 3.65 9.53 -6.18
N MET A 29 3.55 9.14 -4.90
CA MET A 29 3.27 10.09 -3.81
C MET A 29 4.42 11.10 -3.69
N PRO A 30 4.17 12.42 -3.76
CA PRO A 30 5.25 13.42 -3.82
C PRO A 30 6.05 13.55 -2.53
N SER A 31 5.39 13.39 -1.39
CA SER A 31 5.99 13.56 -0.06
C SER A 31 5.26 12.72 0.98
N ASN A 32 5.89 12.46 2.11
CA ASN A 32 5.28 11.66 3.16
C ASN A 32 3.94 12.26 3.62
N CYS A 33 2.92 11.42 3.77
CA CYS A 33 1.58 11.81 4.21
C CYS A 33 0.98 12.95 3.37
N ASP A 34 1.11 12.87 2.04
CA ASP A 34 0.51 13.85 1.15
C ASP A 34 -1.02 13.73 1.20
N LEU A 35 -1.67 14.85 1.49
CA LEU A 35 -3.11 14.93 1.74
C LEU A 35 -3.89 15.27 0.47
N ARG A 36 -3.22 15.34 -0.68
CA ARG A 36 -3.81 15.75 -1.96
C ARG A 36 -3.28 14.87 -3.09
N SER A 37 -4.12 14.65 -4.10
CA SER A 37 -3.68 14.01 -5.33
C SER A 37 -2.67 14.89 -6.07
N ALA A 38 -1.70 14.27 -6.73
CA ALA A 38 -0.67 14.95 -7.51
C ALA A 38 -0.13 14.00 -8.60
N GLY A 39 -0.18 14.43 -9.87
CA GLY A 39 0.20 13.56 -10.98
C GLY A 39 -0.62 12.26 -10.96
N GLU A 40 0.06 11.12 -11.00
CA GLU A 40 -0.55 9.78 -10.95
C GLU A 40 -0.86 9.31 -9.52
N TYR A 41 -0.48 10.06 -8.49
CA TYR A 41 -0.88 9.76 -7.12
C TYR A 41 -2.29 10.27 -6.84
N ALA A 42 -3.19 9.35 -6.50
CA ALA A 42 -4.55 9.66 -6.08
C ALA A 42 -4.68 9.45 -4.57
N VAL A 43 -4.73 10.54 -3.78
CA VAL A 43 -4.84 10.43 -2.31
C VAL A 43 -6.07 9.62 -1.87
N LYS A 44 -7.15 9.60 -2.67
CA LYS A 44 -8.33 8.77 -2.39
C LYS A 44 -8.04 7.25 -2.31
N HIS A 45 -6.96 6.76 -2.91
CA HIS A 45 -6.53 5.36 -2.85
C HIS A 45 -5.57 5.10 -1.67
N ASN A 46 -5.04 6.16 -1.04
CA ASN A 46 -4.23 6.07 0.18
C ASN A 46 -5.12 6.24 1.43
N PRO A 47 -5.38 5.18 2.22
CA PRO A 47 -6.25 5.28 3.39
C PRO A 47 -5.61 6.00 4.59
N ALA A 48 -4.27 6.01 4.72
CA ALA A 48 -3.60 6.50 5.94
C ALA A 48 -3.88 8.00 6.24
N PRO A 49 -3.90 8.91 5.25
CA PRO A 49 -4.32 10.29 5.42
C PRO A 49 -5.71 10.45 6.04
N TYR A 50 -6.67 9.58 5.73
CA TYR A 50 -8.06 9.75 6.17
C TYR A 50 -8.30 9.32 7.62
N TYR A 51 -7.43 8.52 8.22
CA TYR A 51 -7.52 8.16 9.64
C TYR A 51 -6.82 9.19 10.51
N THR A 52 -7.54 10.26 10.86
CA THR A 52 -6.97 11.42 11.59
C THR A 52 -6.42 11.08 12.98
N ALA A 53 -6.83 9.97 13.60
CA ALA A 53 -6.27 9.48 14.87
C ALA A 53 -4.80 9.03 14.76
N ILE A 54 -4.32 8.66 13.56
CA ILE A 54 -2.93 8.25 13.30
C ILE A 54 -2.11 9.34 12.59
N ARG A 55 -2.61 10.58 12.53
CA ARG A 55 -2.02 11.63 11.69
C ARG A 55 -0.59 12.00 12.10
N SER A 56 -0.25 11.87 13.39
CA SER A 56 1.12 12.10 13.87
C SER A 56 2.09 11.03 13.35
N GLN A 57 1.67 9.77 13.24
CA GLN A 57 2.47 8.69 12.65
C GLN A 57 2.52 8.76 11.12
N CYS A 58 1.45 9.24 10.48
CA CYS A 58 1.34 9.32 9.02
C CYS A 58 2.56 9.98 8.36
N ARG A 59 3.06 11.11 8.88
CA ARG A 59 4.25 11.78 8.33
C ARG A 59 5.53 10.93 8.34
N SER A 60 5.59 9.90 9.17
CA SER A 60 6.74 9.00 9.27
C SER A 60 6.51 7.66 8.59
N TRP A 61 5.26 7.20 8.50
CA TRP A 61 4.93 5.83 8.13
C TRP A 61 4.09 5.72 6.84
N ASP A 62 3.61 6.83 6.30
CA ASP A 62 3.01 6.92 4.97
C ASP A 62 4.01 7.57 4.02
N GLU A 63 4.70 6.76 3.21
CA GLU A 63 5.91 7.13 2.48
C GLU A 63 5.79 6.86 0.97
N PRO A 64 6.48 7.63 0.11
CA PRO A 64 6.57 7.32 -1.31
C PRO A 64 7.15 5.91 -1.53
N PHE A 65 6.47 5.09 -2.34
CA PHE A 65 6.90 3.73 -2.67
C PHE A 65 8.27 3.72 -3.37
N GLY A 66 8.45 4.62 -4.35
CA GLY A 66 9.54 4.61 -5.32
C GLY A 66 9.13 4.03 -6.66
N THR A 67 9.91 3.07 -7.16
CA THR A 67 9.66 2.33 -8.41
C THR A 67 9.79 0.82 -8.17
N THR A 68 9.44 0.01 -9.17
CA THR A 68 9.64 -1.45 -9.11
C THR A 68 11.12 -1.89 -9.13
N SER A 69 12.06 -0.95 -9.21
CA SER A 69 13.51 -1.21 -9.24
C SER A 69 14.30 -0.55 -8.10
N SER A 70 13.77 0.51 -7.49
CA SER A 70 14.42 1.28 -6.42
C SER A 70 13.40 2.04 -5.57
N GLY A 71 13.75 2.41 -4.34
CA GLY A 71 12.90 3.24 -3.48
C GLY A 71 12.61 2.61 -2.13
N ARG A 72 11.78 3.30 -1.33
CA ARG A 72 11.62 3.01 0.08
C ARG A 72 11.13 1.59 0.34
N PHE A 73 10.10 1.15 -0.38
CA PHE A 73 9.54 -0.20 -0.21
C PHE A 73 10.59 -1.28 -0.47
N LEU A 74 11.34 -1.17 -1.57
CA LEU A 74 12.36 -2.15 -1.92
C LEU A 74 13.57 -2.09 -0.99
N SER A 75 13.94 -0.91 -0.48
CA SER A 75 14.98 -0.77 0.55
C SER A 75 14.58 -1.46 1.86
N ASP A 76 13.35 -1.24 2.34
CA ASP A 76 12.86 -1.89 3.57
C ASP A 76 12.71 -3.41 3.36
N LEU A 77 12.23 -3.85 2.19
CA LEU A 77 12.13 -5.27 1.82
C LEU A 77 13.51 -5.95 1.79
N ALA A 78 14.50 -5.36 1.12
CA ALA A 78 15.84 -5.93 1.01
C ALA A 78 16.56 -6.00 2.37
N ALA A 79 16.30 -5.03 3.25
CA ALA A 79 16.84 -5.02 4.61
C ALA A 79 16.10 -5.97 5.57
N GLY A 80 15.00 -6.61 5.15
CA GLY A 80 14.16 -7.41 6.05
C GLY A 80 13.44 -6.57 7.12
N HIS A 81 13.20 -5.29 6.82
CA HIS A 81 12.64 -4.28 7.73
C HIS A 81 11.20 -3.89 7.37
N LEU A 82 10.48 -4.70 6.59
CA LEU A 82 9.05 -4.45 6.41
C LEU A 82 8.33 -4.48 7.77
N PRO A 83 7.43 -3.51 8.03
CA PRO A 83 6.67 -3.44 9.28
C PRO A 83 5.70 -4.61 9.43
N ALA A 84 5.09 -4.73 10.62
CA ALA A 84 4.09 -5.75 10.91
C ALA A 84 2.85 -5.67 9.99
N PHE A 85 2.57 -4.47 9.45
CA PHE A 85 1.56 -4.25 8.42
C PHE A 85 2.10 -3.29 7.37
N SER A 86 2.22 -3.76 6.12
CA SER A 86 2.60 -2.95 4.97
C SER A 86 1.40 -2.84 4.04
N PHE A 87 0.98 -1.61 3.74
CA PHE A 87 -0.02 -1.31 2.70
C PHE A 87 0.73 -0.75 1.48
N VAL A 88 0.44 -1.25 0.28
CA VAL A 88 1.12 -0.82 -0.95
C VAL A 88 0.05 -0.48 -1.97
N THR A 89 0.12 0.74 -2.51
CA THR A 89 -0.85 1.24 -3.49
C THR A 89 -0.09 1.64 -4.77
N PRO A 90 -0.37 1.00 -5.92
CA PRO A 90 0.14 1.45 -7.21
C PRO A 90 -0.47 2.80 -7.59
N ASN A 91 0.16 3.50 -8.53
CA ASN A 91 -0.39 4.76 -9.04
C ASN A 91 -1.54 4.51 -10.04
N LEU A 92 -2.21 5.56 -10.51
CA LEU A 92 -3.37 5.46 -11.42
C LEU A 92 -3.14 4.68 -12.72
N CYS A 93 -1.88 4.53 -13.17
CA CYS A 93 -1.58 3.68 -14.32
C CYS A 93 -1.38 2.21 -13.88
N HIS A 94 -0.69 1.96 -12.79
CA HIS A 94 -0.38 0.60 -12.34
C HIS A 94 -1.48 -0.04 -11.49
N ASP A 95 -2.46 0.72 -11.01
CA ASP A 95 -3.62 0.23 -10.24
C ASP A 95 -4.74 -0.31 -11.14
N THR A 96 -4.52 -0.32 -12.47
CA THR A 96 -5.44 -0.76 -13.54
C THR A 96 -6.63 0.17 -13.79
N HIS A 97 -6.61 1.40 -13.26
CA HIS A 97 -7.64 2.40 -13.49
C HIS A 97 -7.48 3.12 -14.84
N ASP A 98 -6.32 3.74 -15.09
CA ASP A 98 -6.09 4.59 -16.28
C ASP A 98 -5.31 3.89 -17.40
N CYS A 99 -4.59 2.81 -17.06
CA CYS A 99 -3.85 2.00 -18.03
C CYS A 99 -4.41 0.57 -18.12
N SER A 100 -3.91 -0.18 -19.10
CA SER A 100 -4.38 -1.55 -19.35
C SER A 100 -4.11 -2.48 -18.16
N VAL A 101 -4.94 -3.51 -18.02
CA VAL A 101 -4.70 -4.61 -17.06
C VAL A 101 -3.31 -5.22 -17.22
N ALA A 102 -2.79 -5.32 -18.45
CA ALA A 102 -1.45 -5.85 -18.71
C ALA A 102 -0.34 -4.95 -18.11
N THR A 103 -0.56 -3.63 -18.06
CA THR A 103 0.36 -2.67 -17.43
C THR A 103 0.40 -2.87 -15.92
N GLY A 104 -0.76 -2.96 -15.27
CA GLY A 104 -0.83 -3.25 -13.84
C GLY A 104 -0.32 -4.65 -13.47
N ASP A 105 -0.60 -5.67 -14.30
CA ASP A 105 -0.07 -7.03 -14.10
C ASP A 105 1.46 -7.07 -14.16
N ALA A 106 2.07 -6.37 -15.11
CA ALA A 106 3.53 -6.27 -15.19
C ALA A 106 4.14 -5.62 -13.95
N TRP A 107 3.50 -4.57 -13.42
CA TRP A 107 3.90 -3.92 -12.17
C TRP A 107 3.77 -4.87 -10.99
N LEU A 108 2.60 -5.50 -10.83
CA LEU A 108 2.31 -6.44 -9.74
C LEU A 108 3.28 -7.61 -9.74
N LYS A 109 3.55 -8.19 -10.92
CA LYS A 109 4.54 -9.25 -11.10
C LYS A 109 5.92 -8.80 -10.62
N ALA A 110 6.37 -7.61 -10.98
CA ALA A 110 7.67 -7.10 -10.55
C ALA A 110 7.78 -6.97 -9.03
N VAL A 111 6.74 -6.41 -8.38
CA VAL A 111 6.69 -6.23 -6.92
C VAL A 111 6.60 -7.56 -6.19
N VAL A 112 5.61 -8.39 -6.52
CA VAL A 112 5.35 -9.67 -5.85
C VAL A 112 6.53 -10.62 -6.00
N SER A 113 7.18 -10.66 -7.18
CA SER A 113 8.38 -11.49 -7.40
C SER A 113 9.51 -11.14 -6.42
N ARG A 114 9.68 -9.86 -6.06
CA ARG A 114 10.67 -9.43 -5.06
C ARG A 114 10.27 -9.87 -3.66
N ILE A 115 8.98 -9.77 -3.31
CA ILE A 115 8.48 -10.18 -1.99
C ILE A 115 8.68 -11.68 -1.78
N VAL A 116 8.24 -12.52 -2.71
CA VAL A 116 8.33 -13.99 -2.56
C VAL A 116 9.75 -14.51 -2.64
N ALA A 117 10.66 -13.77 -3.29
CA ALA A 117 12.08 -14.06 -3.25
C ALA A 117 12.75 -13.67 -1.91
N GLY A 118 12.13 -12.78 -1.14
CA GLY A 118 12.66 -12.22 0.10
C GLY A 118 12.81 -13.23 1.24
N THR A 119 13.75 -12.95 2.15
CA THR A 119 14.08 -13.82 3.28
C THR A 119 12.94 -13.96 4.28
N THR A 120 12.20 -12.88 4.55
CA THR A 120 11.06 -12.90 5.49
C THR A 120 9.91 -13.74 4.97
N TYR A 121 9.59 -13.64 3.67
CA TYR A 121 8.62 -14.51 3.03
C TYR A 121 9.07 -15.96 3.09
N ARG A 122 10.26 -16.30 2.58
CA ARG A 122 10.78 -17.68 2.59
C ARG A 122 10.90 -18.30 4.00
N ALA A 123 11.02 -17.48 5.03
CA ALA A 123 11.04 -17.92 6.43
C ALA A 123 9.64 -18.15 7.04
N GLY A 124 8.55 -18.02 6.28
CA GLY A 124 7.18 -18.20 6.77
C GLY A 124 6.69 -17.04 7.63
N ARG A 125 7.30 -15.86 7.52
CA ARG A 125 6.99 -14.68 8.37
C ARG A 125 6.19 -13.60 7.67
N THR A 126 5.85 -13.80 6.40
CA THR A 126 5.11 -12.83 5.59
C THR A 126 4.00 -13.55 4.82
N ALA A 127 2.77 -13.05 4.94
CA ALA A 127 1.68 -13.36 4.03
C ALA A 127 1.43 -12.13 3.14
N VAL A 128 1.15 -12.36 1.85
CA VAL A 128 0.83 -11.32 0.89
C VAL A 128 -0.65 -11.42 0.54
N VAL A 129 -1.38 -10.32 0.70
CA VAL A 129 -2.78 -10.20 0.29
C VAL A 129 -2.84 -9.24 -0.89
N ILE A 130 -3.40 -9.69 -2.00
CA ILE A 130 -3.63 -8.89 -3.21
C ILE A 130 -5.13 -8.80 -3.40
N VAL A 131 -5.65 -7.58 -3.46
CA VAL A 131 -7.07 -7.29 -3.55
C VAL A 131 -7.28 -5.97 -4.29
N TRP A 132 -8.42 -5.83 -4.95
CA TRP A 132 -8.86 -4.59 -5.60
C TRP A 132 -9.88 -3.87 -4.73
N ASP A 133 -9.87 -2.54 -4.77
CA ASP A 133 -10.80 -1.71 -3.99
C ASP A 133 -12.21 -1.71 -4.59
N GLU A 134 -12.31 -1.79 -5.92
CA GLU A 134 -13.58 -1.87 -6.64
C GLU A 134 -13.52 -2.81 -7.86
N GLY A 135 -14.69 -3.38 -8.18
CA GLY A 135 -14.94 -4.13 -9.41
C GLY A 135 -15.71 -3.28 -10.42
N PHE A 136 -15.88 -3.79 -11.64
CA PHE A 136 -16.65 -3.08 -12.67
C PHE A 136 -18.16 -3.23 -12.48
N GLY A 137 -18.90 -2.13 -12.62
CA GLY A 137 -20.36 -2.12 -12.61
C GLY A 137 -20.98 -2.27 -11.22
N SER A 138 -22.25 -2.67 -11.16
CA SER A 138 -23.04 -2.67 -9.92
C SER A 138 -22.80 -3.87 -8.99
N THR A 139 -22.10 -4.91 -9.46
CA THR A 139 -21.83 -6.12 -8.67
C THR A 139 -20.65 -5.94 -7.71
N ASN A 140 -19.71 -5.06 -8.03
CA ASN A 140 -18.52 -4.73 -7.24
C ASN A 140 -17.76 -5.96 -6.70
N GLN A 141 -17.68 -7.02 -7.51
CA GLN A 141 -16.94 -8.24 -7.17
C GLN A 141 -15.48 -8.09 -7.60
N VAL A 142 -14.58 -8.39 -6.67
CA VAL A 142 -13.13 -8.27 -6.85
C VAL A 142 -12.41 -9.58 -6.54
N PRO A 143 -11.29 -9.87 -7.21
CA PRO A 143 -10.41 -10.95 -6.78
C PRO A 143 -9.79 -10.65 -5.41
N ALA A 144 -9.63 -11.68 -4.59
CA ALA A 144 -8.86 -11.64 -3.34
C ALA A 144 -7.92 -12.84 -3.32
N ILE A 145 -6.62 -12.56 -3.39
CA ILE A 145 -5.57 -13.58 -3.51
C ILE A 145 -4.69 -13.49 -2.27
N ILE A 146 -4.49 -14.63 -1.61
CA ILE A 146 -3.60 -14.75 -0.44
C ILE A 146 -2.47 -15.70 -0.81
N VAL A 147 -1.24 -15.22 -0.65
CA VAL A 147 -0.03 -15.99 -0.95
C VAL A 147 0.85 -16.04 0.30
N ALA A 148 1.17 -17.24 0.76
CA ALA A 148 2.07 -17.50 1.87
C ALA A 148 2.81 -18.83 1.61
N PRO A 149 4.06 -19.00 2.11
CA PRO A 149 4.78 -20.27 2.02
C PRO A 149 4.28 -21.33 3.00
#